data_AF-A0A9Q3YKL2-F1
#
_entry.id   AF-A0A9Q3YKL2-F1
#
_cell.length_a   1.000
_cell.length_b   1.000
_cell.length_c   1.000
_cell.angle_alpha   90.00
_cell.angle_beta   90.00
_cell.angle_gamma   90.00
#
_symmetry.space_group_name_H-M   'P 1'
#
loop_
_entity.id
_entity.type
_entity.pdbx_description
1 polymer ?
#
loop_
_entity_poly.entity_id
_entity_poly.type
_entity_poly.pdbx_seq_one_letter_code
_entity_poly.pdbx_strand_id
1 'polypeptide(L)'
;MARPKSYTNEDVIRAANQLIEQGVEPVGWRLRELIGRGRRETLDRDLRQLIEQGHITIKEKSCIEFQQPAIQAEPTVILPLPVEIQEALKLIEGQLSSSLTTLVTQLNTLTDTHYEHLTRTRLLESKALVDEALSKQQYTEEKLVVAEERVRLQVELNEQLEQDCTALEEQLALARLHGDEHLAALELMTNENASLLSDLETYQQNESLQNEQRQALTRQNTVLETQLDNCRTEAVKQCEANGLLQADLDLVRQQLTILSTKYESAVQAESKSLAQLNTLAAQLAESKTLVAVLSERVIHLESSLKTHEVVT
;
A
#
# COMPACT_ATOMS: atom_id res chain seq x y z
N MET A 1 -1.58 41.73 -57.05
CA MET A 1 -2.32 40.83 -57.96
C MET A 1 -3.76 41.34 -58.06
N ALA A 2 -4.27 41.58 -59.28
CA ALA A 2 -5.61 42.14 -59.46
C ALA A 2 -6.69 41.13 -59.04
N ARG A 3 -7.66 41.57 -58.24
CA ARG A 3 -8.77 40.74 -57.75
C ARG A 3 -9.57 40.23 -58.96
N PRO A 4 -9.92 38.92 -59.04
CA PRO A 4 -10.68 38.39 -60.17
C PRO A 4 -12.06 39.05 -60.26
N LYS A 5 -12.55 39.27 -61.50
CA LYS A 5 -13.85 39.88 -61.78
C LYS A 5 -14.97 39.01 -61.19
N SER A 6 -16.01 39.65 -60.63
CA SER A 6 -17.16 38.97 -60.03
C SER A 6 -18.26 38.61 -61.03
N TYR A 7 -18.04 38.88 -62.31
CA TYR A 7 -18.95 38.66 -63.43
C TYR A 7 -18.13 38.25 -64.66
N THR A 8 -18.77 37.57 -65.60
CA THR A 8 -18.16 37.11 -66.86
C THR A 8 -18.58 37.98 -68.04
N ASN A 9 -17.82 37.92 -69.15
CA ASN A 9 -18.19 38.66 -70.37
C ASN A 9 -19.55 38.20 -70.94
N GLU A 10 -19.90 36.93 -70.78
CA GLU A 10 -21.21 36.38 -71.17
C GLU A 10 -22.37 37.00 -70.39
N ASP A 11 -22.17 37.33 -69.11
CA ASP A 11 -23.18 38.02 -68.30
C ASP A 11 -23.43 39.44 -68.84
N VAL A 12 -22.37 40.12 -69.30
CA VAL A 12 -22.44 41.46 -69.90
C VAL A 12 -23.13 41.42 -71.26
N ILE A 13 -22.80 40.44 -72.12
CA ILE A 13 -23.43 40.27 -73.44
C ILE A 13 -24.93 40.00 -73.27
N ARG A 14 -25.30 39.08 -72.36
CA ARG A 14 -26.71 38.73 -72.11
C ARG A 14 -27.51 39.91 -71.59
N ALA A 15 -26.99 40.62 -70.59
CA ALA A 15 -27.67 41.79 -70.04
C ALA A 15 -27.76 42.95 -71.04
N ALA A 16 -26.73 43.15 -71.88
CA ALA A 16 -26.76 44.18 -72.92
C ALA A 16 -27.79 43.86 -74.02
N ASN A 17 -27.84 42.61 -74.49
CA ASN A 17 -28.82 42.19 -75.49
C ASN A 17 -30.25 42.25 -74.95
N GLN A 18 -30.48 41.89 -73.68
CA GLN A 18 -31.79 42.07 -73.04
C GLN A 18 -32.22 43.54 -72.98
N LEU A 19 -31.31 44.47 -72.68
CA LEU A 19 -31.61 45.90 -72.71
C LEU A 19 -31.93 46.38 -74.13
N ILE A 20 -31.18 45.92 -75.14
CA ILE A 20 -31.42 46.24 -76.55
C ILE A 20 -32.76 45.69 -77.04
N GLU A 21 -33.12 44.45 -76.67
CA GLU A 21 -34.42 43.83 -76.97
C GLU A 21 -35.59 44.64 -76.35
N GLN A 22 -35.36 45.22 -75.17
CA GLN A 22 -36.31 46.12 -74.51
C GLN A 22 -36.33 47.54 -75.11
N GLY A 23 -35.50 47.82 -76.12
CA GLY A 23 -35.38 49.13 -76.76
C GLY A 23 -34.63 50.17 -75.91
N VAL A 24 -33.95 49.73 -74.86
CA VAL A 24 -33.25 50.54 -73.86
C VAL A 24 -31.75 50.52 -74.12
N GLU A 25 -31.08 51.67 -74.03
CA GLU A 25 -29.63 51.74 -74.24
C GLU A 25 -28.87 50.99 -73.14
N PRO A 26 -27.94 50.09 -73.52
CA PRO A 26 -27.13 49.35 -72.57
C PRO A 26 -26.03 50.27 -72.00
N VAL A 27 -26.18 50.63 -70.73
CA VAL A 27 -25.22 51.46 -69.97
C VAL A 27 -24.79 50.70 -68.72
N GLY A 28 -23.55 50.85 -68.26
CA GLY A 28 -22.94 50.06 -67.20
C GLY A 28 -23.67 50.08 -65.85
N TRP A 29 -24.48 51.11 -65.55
CA TRP A 29 -25.33 51.10 -64.35
C TRP A 29 -26.57 50.20 -64.52
N ARG A 30 -27.19 50.18 -65.70
CA ARG A 30 -28.32 49.28 -66.03
C ARG A 30 -27.86 47.83 -66.12
N LEU A 31 -26.67 47.61 -66.68
CA LEU A 31 -26.03 46.29 -66.65
C LEU A 31 -25.80 45.81 -65.21
N ARG A 32 -25.37 46.72 -64.32
CA ARG A 32 -25.15 46.39 -62.91
C ARG A 32 -26.45 46.03 -62.19
N GLU A 33 -27.57 46.65 -62.52
CA GLU A 33 -28.88 46.29 -61.97
C GLU A 33 -29.31 44.88 -62.40
N LEU A 34 -29.08 44.52 -63.65
CA LEU A 34 -29.42 43.18 -64.17
C LEU A 34 -28.47 42.08 -63.69
N ILE A 35 -27.17 42.36 -63.61
CA ILE A 35 -26.13 41.39 -63.19
C ILE A 35 -26.04 41.31 -61.65
N GLY A 36 -26.47 42.36 -60.93
CA GLY A 36 -26.44 42.47 -59.47
C GLY A 36 -25.04 42.56 -58.84
N ARG A 37 -23.98 42.53 -59.65
CA ARG A 37 -22.56 42.47 -59.23
C ARG A 37 -21.69 43.24 -60.22
N GLY A 38 -20.46 43.58 -59.81
CA GLY A 38 -19.51 44.37 -60.61
C GLY A 38 -19.57 45.87 -60.34
N ARG A 39 -18.50 46.60 -60.70
CA ARG A 39 -18.44 48.07 -60.62
C ARG A 39 -18.95 48.66 -61.94
N ARG A 40 -19.65 49.80 -61.86
CA ARG A 40 -20.19 50.51 -63.03
C ARG A 40 -19.10 50.81 -64.07
N GLU A 41 -17.97 51.36 -63.63
CA GLU A 41 -16.86 51.76 -64.51
C GLU A 41 -16.24 50.58 -65.27
N THR A 42 -16.14 49.41 -64.63
CA THR A 42 -15.59 48.21 -65.27
C THR A 42 -16.59 47.60 -66.24
N LEU A 43 -17.89 47.63 -65.91
CA LEU A 43 -18.97 47.21 -66.80
C LEU A 43 -19.10 48.13 -68.02
N ASP A 44 -18.95 49.45 -67.85
CA ASP A 44 -18.92 50.41 -68.97
C ASP A 44 -17.73 50.15 -69.90
N ARG A 45 -16.55 49.85 -69.34
CA ARG A 45 -15.35 49.54 -70.12
C ARG A 45 -15.48 48.21 -70.87
N ASP A 46 -15.96 47.18 -70.18
CA ASP A 46 -16.16 45.85 -70.78
C ASP A 46 -17.27 45.89 -71.84
N LEU A 47 -18.35 46.66 -71.63
CA LEU A 47 -19.39 46.88 -72.63
C LEU A 47 -18.82 47.54 -73.90
N ARG A 48 -18.06 48.63 -73.77
CA ARG A 48 -17.42 49.28 -74.93
C ARG A 48 -16.50 48.33 -75.67
N GLN A 49 -15.69 47.56 -74.94
CA GLN A 49 -14.80 46.57 -75.53
C GLN A 49 -15.57 45.46 -76.26
N LEU A 50 -16.70 45.00 -75.73
CA LEU A 50 -17.53 43.97 -76.36
C LEU A 50 -18.31 44.51 -77.59
N ILE A 51 -18.66 45.79 -77.59
CA ILE A 51 -19.20 46.48 -78.77
C ILE A 51 -18.13 46.61 -79.85
N GLU A 52 -16.92 47.05 -79.50
CA GLU A 52 -15.77 47.16 -80.42
C GLU A 52 -15.36 45.81 -81.01
N GLN A 53 -15.45 44.73 -80.24
CA GLN A 53 -15.20 43.35 -80.68
C GLN A 53 -16.34 42.76 -81.52
N GLY A 54 -17.44 43.50 -81.70
CA GLY A 54 -18.58 43.08 -82.51
C GLY A 54 -19.50 42.04 -81.86
N HIS A 55 -19.34 41.78 -80.55
CA HIS A 55 -20.18 40.83 -79.81
C HIS A 55 -21.55 41.42 -79.43
N ILE A 56 -21.71 42.76 -79.47
CA ILE A 56 -22.96 43.48 -79.19
C ILE A 56 -23.21 44.48 -80.32
N THR A 57 -24.33 44.38 -81.01
CA THR A 57 -24.68 45.28 -82.13
C THR A 57 -25.68 46.35 -81.68
N ILE A 58 -25.19 47.57 -81.43
CA ILE A 58 -26.06 48.72 -81.15
C ILE A 58 -26.37 49.42 -82.47
N LYS A 59 -27.64 49.45 -82.88
CA LYS A 59 -28.09 50.29 -84.00
C LYS A 59 -28.00 51.75 -83.55
N GLU A 60 -27.08 52.52 -84.11
CA GLU A 60 -27.01 53.97 -83.87
C GLU A 60 -28.34 54.62 -84.31
N LYS A 61 -29.06 55.19 -83.36
CA LYS A 61 -30.15 56.13 -83.67
C LYS A 61 -29.47 57.43 -84.11
N SER A 62 -29.59 57.75 -85.39
CA SER A 62 -29.15 59.03 -85.97
C SER A 62 -29.73 60.18 -85.15
N CYS A 63 -28.84 60.92 -84.46
CA CYS A 63 -29.19 62.08 -83.66
C CYS A 63 -29.62 63.19 -84.60
N ILE A 64 -30.91 63.56 -84.58
CA ILE A 64 -31.41 64.73 -85.29
C ILE A 64 -30.98 65.96 -84.48
N GLU A 65 -29.98 66.69 -84.99
CA GLU A 65 -29.62 68.02 -84.47
C GLU A 65 -30.79 68.98 -84.73
N PHE A 66 -31.44 69.43 -83.66
CA PHE A 66 -32.39 70.55 -83.72
C PHE A 66 -31.60 71.85 -83.89
N GLN A 67 -31.55 72.39 -85.10
CA GLN A 67 -31.24 73.80 -85.32
C GLN A 67 -32.47 74.64 -84.95
N GLN A 68 -32.39 75.43 -83.89
CA GLN A 68 -33.33 76.54 -83.66
C GLN A 68 -33.02 77.65 -84.67
N PRO A 69 -33.96 78.07 -85.52
CA PRO A 69 -33.75 79.26 -86.32
C PRO A 69 -33.83 80.49 -85.40
N ALA A 70 -32.77 81.30 -85.40
CA ALA A 70 -32.78 82.63 -84.82
C ALA A 70 -33.75 83.49 -85.63
N ILE A 71 -34.97 83.68 -85.10
CA ILE A 71 -35.89 84.69 -85.61
C ILE A 71 -35.29 86.05 -85.24
N GLN A 72 -34.56 86.64 -86.17
CA GLN A 72 -34.34 88.08 -86.17
C GLN A 72 -35.70 88.71 -86.49
N ALA A 73 -36.40 89.15 -85.46
CA ALA A 73 -37.56 90.00 -85.64
C ALA A 73 -37.06 91.37 -86.16
N GLU A 74 -37.34 91.68 -87.42
CA GLU A 74 -37.45 93.06 -87.87
C GLU A 74 -38.35 93.83 -86.91
N PRO A 75 -38.21 95.17 -86.75
CA PRO A 75 -39.11 95.94 -85.92
C PRO A 75 -40.45 96.01 -86.65
N THR A 76 -41.24 94.94 -86.53
CA THR A 76 -42.68 94.99 -86.73
C THR A 76 -43.12 96.17 -85.89
N VAL A 77 -43.67 97.21 -86.51
CA VAL A 77 -44.35 98.26 -85.76
C VAL A 77 -45.40 97.53 -84.94
N ILE A 78 -45.10 97.31 -83.67
CA ILE A 78 -46.04 96.75 -82.72
C ILE A 78 -47.01 97.90 -82.51
N LEU A 79 -47.99 98.00 -83.41
CA LEU A 79 -49.22 98.70 -83.10
C LEU A 79 -49.63 98.16 -81.74
N PRO A 80 -49.75 99.02 -80.70
CA PRO A 80 -50.18 98.55 -79.40
C PRO A 80 -51.45 97.76 -79.64
N LEU A 81 -51.44 96.48 -79.23
CA LEU A 81 -52.63 95.65 -79.27
C LEU A 81 -53.79 96.50 -78.70
N PRO A 82 -54.99 96.43 -79.28
CA PRO A 82 -56.17 97.11 -78.73
C PRO A 82 -56.19 96.98 -77.21
N VAL A 83 -56.50 98.08 -76.52
CA VAL A 83 -56.35 98.19 -75.05
C VAL A 83 -57.05 97.03 -74.35
N GLU A 84 -58.17 96.59 -74.89
CA GLU A 84 -58.95 95.44 -74.44
C GLU A 84 -58.15 94.13 -74.46
N ILE A 85 -57.32 93.90 -75.49
CA ILE A 85 -56.47 92.71 -75.61
C ILE A 85 -55.28 92.81 -74.65
N GLN A 86 -54.71 93.99 -74.45
CA GLN A 86 -53.63 94.18 -73.47
C GLN A 86 -54.12 93.99 -72.03
N GLU A 87 -55.34 94.45 -71.72
CA GLU A 87 -55.99 94.24 -70.43
C GLU A 87 -56.35 92.77 -70.20
N ALA A 88 -56.90 92.09 -71.22
CA ALA A 88 -57.17 90.66 -71.16
C ALA A 88 -55.90 89.82 -70.97
N LEU A 89 -54.80 90.16 -71.67
CA LEU A 89 -53.51 89.49 -71.49
C LEU A 89 -52.94 89.69 -70.09
N LYS A 90 -52.93 90.93 -69.56
CA LYS A 90 -52.50 91.20 -68.19
C LYS A 90 -53.32 90.45 -67.15
N LEU A 91 -54.63 90.31 -67.39
CA LEU A 91 -55.52 89.57 -66.51
C LEU A 91 -55.23 88.06 -66.55
N ILE A 92 -54.99 87.50 -67.74
CA ILE A 92 -54.56 86.10 -67.91
C ILE A 92 -53.18 85.86 -67.29
N GLU A 93 -52.21 86.76 -67.50
CA GLU A 93 -50.87 86.68 -66.88
C GLU A 93 -50.95 86.76 -65.35
N GLY A 94 -51.82 87.62 -64.80
CA GLY A 94 -52.11 87.68 -63.38
C GLY A 94 -52.72 86.38 -62.82
N GLN A 95 -53.66 85.78 -63.57
CA GLN A 95 -54.25 84.49 -63.20
C GLN A 95 -53.25 83.34 -63.30
N LEU A 96 -52.42 83.32 -64.34
CA LEU A 96 -51.40 82.30 -64.53
C LEU A 96 -50.30 82.41 -63.47
N SER A 97 -49.82 83.63 -63.18
CA SER A 97 -48.80 83.87 -62.15
C SER A 97 -49.31 83.55 -60.74
N SER A 98 -50.56 83.90 -60.41
CA SER A 98 -51.18 83.50 -59.14
C SER A 98 -51.39 81.99 -59.05
N SER A 99 -51.76 81.32 -60.14
CA SER A 99 -51.85 79.86 -60.20
C SER A 99 -50.49 79.19 -59.99
N LEU A 100 -49.43 79.68 -60.66
CA LEU A 100 -48.07 79.15 -60.52
C LEU A 100 -47.50 79.37 -59.12
N THR A 101 -47.69 80.55 -58.52
CA THR A 101 -47.24 80.80 -57.14
C THR A 101 -47.97 79.93 -56.14
N THR A 102 -49.28 79.73 -56.33
CA THR A 102 -50.07 78.80 -55.50
C THR A 102 -49.57 77.36 -55.64
N LEU A 103 -49.25 76.92 -56.86
CA LEU A 103 -48.74 75.57 -57.10
C LEU A 103 -47.34 75.36 -56.49
N VAL A 104 -46.44 76.35 -56.63
CA VAL A 104 -45.10 76.29 -56.02
C VAL A 104 -45.17 76.29 -54.50
N THR A 105 -46.05 77.10 -53.91
CA THR A 105 -46.22 77.11 -52.45
C THR A 105 -46.78 75.79 -51.93
N GLN A 106 -47.77 75.20 -52.61
CA GLN A 106 -48.28 73.86 -52.28
C GLN A 106 -47.24 72.75 -52.47
N LEU A 107 -46.42 72.84 -53.53
CA LEU A 107 -45.34 71.89 -53.76
C LEU A 107 -44.31 71.94 -52.64
N ASN A 108 -43.90 73.14 -52.22
CA ASN A 108 -42.93 73.32 -51.13
C ASN A 108 -43.47 72.79 -49.80
N THR A 109 -44.73 73.09 -49.44
CA THR A 109 -45.32 72.57 -48.18
C THR A 109 -45.47 71.05 -48.19
N LEU A 110 -45.85 70.45 -49.33
CA LEU A 110 -45.89 68.99 -49.47
C LEU A 110 -44.48 68.37 -49.35
N THR A 111 -43.49 69.03 -49.94
CA THR A 111 -42.10 68.57 -49.90
C THR A 111 -41.54 68.64 -48.48
N ASP A 112 -41.79 69.72 -47.75
CA ASP A 112 -41.36 69.90 -46.36
C ASP A 112 -42.02 68.85 -45.44
N THR A 113 -43.34 68.68 -45.54
CA THR A 113 -44.05 67.64 -44.76
C THR A 113 -43.57 66.22 -45.08
N HIS A 114 -43.26 65.93 -46.34
CA HIS A 114 -42.66 64.64 -46.72
C HIS A 114 -41.29 64.42 -46.07
N TYR A 115 -40.41 65.43 -46.06
CA TYR A 115 -39.10 65.32 -45.41
C TYR A 115 -39.22 65.18 -43.88
N GLU A 116 -40.13 65.92 -43.25
CA GLU A 116 -40.42 65.76 -41.82
C GLU A 116 -40.93 64.36 -41.50
N HIS A 117 -41.85 63.83 -42.31
CA HIS A 117 -42.33 62.45 -42.14
C HIS A 117 -41.20 61.45 -42.31
N LEU A 118 -40.43 61.53 -43.39
CA LEU A 118 -39.33 60.61 -43.69
C LEU A 118 -38.24 60.62 -42.61
N THR A 119 -37.87 61.80 -42.11
CA THR A 119 -36.89 61.93 -41.02
C THR A 119 -37.44 61.36 -39.73
N ARG A 120 -38.72 61.61 -39.41
CA ARG A 120 -39.38 61.04 -38.24
C ARG A 120 -39.46 59.52 -38.30
N THR A 121 -39.84 58.91 -39.43
CA THR A 121 -39.85 57.44 -39.57
C THR A 121 -38.46 56.87 -39.38
N ARG A 122 -37.45 57.44 -40.05
CA ARG A 122 -36.05 56.97 -39.91
C ARG A 122 -35.53 57.08 -38.47
N LEU A 123 -35.87 58.16 -37.75
CA LEU A 123 -35.49 58.31 -36.34
C LEU A 123 -36.19 57.29 -35.44
N LEU A 124 -37.48 57.04 -35.67
CA LEU A 124 -38.23 56.05 -34.89
C LEU A 124 -37.75 54.62 -35.16
N GLU A 125 -37.48 54.27 -36.42
CA GLU A 125 -36.88 52.98 -36.79
C GLU A 125 -35.50 52.81 -36.17
N SER A 126 -34.64 53.83 -36.29
CA SER A 126 -33.30 53.80 -35.66
C SER A 126 -33.38 53.66 -34.14
N LYS A 127 -34.34 54.34 -33.50
CA LYS A 127 -34.56 54.22 -32.05
C LYS A 127 -34.99 52.79 -31.68
N ALA A 128 -35.96 52.23 -32.40
CA ALA A 128 -36.44 50.87 -32.15
C ALA A 128 -35.31 49.83 -32.29
N LEU A 129 -34.44 49.98 -33.30
CA LEU A 129 -33.27 49.10 -33.47
C LEU A 129 -32.26 49.22 -32.33
N VAL A 130 -32.03 50.44 -31.82
CA VAL A 130 -31.13 50.66 -30.67
C VAL A 130 -31.74 50.07 -29.40
N ASP A 131 -33.03 50.29 -29.14
CA ASP A 131 -33.73 49.74 -27.98
C ASP A 131 -33.71 48.20 -28.01
N GLU A 132 -33.90 47.59 -29.19
CA GLU A 132 -33.79 46.13 -29.36
C GLU A 132 -32.35 45.64 -29.09
N ALA A 133 -31.33 46.32 -29.62
CA ALA A 133 -29.94 45.97 -29.40
C ALA A 133 -29.54 46.06 -27.92
N LEU A 134 -29.98 47.11 -27.21
CA LEU A 134 -29.76 47.28 -25.78
C LEU A 134 -30.43 46.17 -24.96
N SER A 135 -31.69 45.81 -25.28
CA SER A 135 -32.38 44.72 -24.59
C SER A 135 -31.69 43.37 -24.76
N LYS A 136 -31.18 43.08 -25.98
CA LYS A 136 -30.40 41.88 -26.26
C LYS A 136 -29.07 41.87 -25.52
N GLN A 137 -28.39 43.02 -25.45
CA GLN A 137 -27.15 43.16 -24.71
C GLN A 137 -27.37 42.89 -23.21
N GLN A 138 -28.37 43.53 -22.59
CA GLN A 138 -28.71 43.32 -21.18
C GLN A 138 -28.99 41.84 -20.88
N TYR A 139 -29.79 41.18 -21.73
CA TYR A 139 -30.08 39.76 -21.58
C TYR A 139 -28.83 38.87 -21.66
N THR A 140 -27.88 39.21 -22.54
CA THR A 140 -26.61 38.47 -22.63
C THR A 140 -25.69 38.73 -21.44
N GLU A 141 -25.68 39.96 -20.91
CA GLU A 141 -24.90 40.32 -19.72
C GLU A 141 -25.44 39.59 -18.49
N GLU A 142 -26.76 39.54 -18.29
CA GLU A 142 -27.38 38.77 -17.20
C GLU A 142 -27.02 37.28 -17.26
N LYS A 143 -27.09 36.68 -18.46
CA LYS A 143 -26.68 35.28 -18.66
C LYS A 143 -25.19 35.06 -18.37
N LEU A 144 -24.35 36.02 -18.72
CA LEU A 144 -22.92 35.95 -18.48
C LEU A 144 -22.62 35.99 -16.99
N VAL A 145 -23.27 36.87 -16.22
CA VAL A 145 -23.13 36.93 -14.76
C VAL A 145 -23.52 35.61 -14.11
N VAL A 146 -24.67 35.02 -14.49
CA VAL A 146 -25.09 33.71 -13.97
C VAL A 146 -24.08 32.60 -14.31
N ALA A 147 -23.51 32.63 -15.52
CA ALA A 147 -22.50 31.67 -15.93
C ALA A 147 -21.19 31.84 -15.15
N GLU A 148 -20.76 33.07 -14.90
CA GLU A 148 -19.58 33.39 -14.08
C GLU A 148 -19.75 32.92 -12.63
N GLU A 149 -20.89 33.19 -12.01
CA GLU A 149 -21.20 32.72 -10.66
C GLU A 149 -21.18 31.18 -10.57
N ARG A 150 -21.77 30.49 -11.57
CA ARG A 150 -21.72 29.03 -11.64
C ARG A 150 -20.28 28.50 -11.77
N VAL A 151 -19.46 29.11 -12.63
CA VAL A 151 -18.06 28.70 -12.80
C VAL A 151 -17.28 28.95 -11.52
N ARG A 152 -17.50 30.07 -10.84
CA ARG A 152 -16.88 30.37 -9.55
C ARG A 152 -17.21 29.30 -8.50
N LEU A 153 -18.49 28.97 -8.32
CA LEU A 153 -18.91 27.92 -7.38
C LEU A 153 -18.30 26.56 -7.73
N GLN A 154 -18.15 26.26 -9.02
CA GLN A 154 -17.52 25.02 -9.48
C GLN A 154 -16.02 24.99 -9.18
N VAL A 155 -15.32 26.13 -9.30
CA VAL A 155 -13.92 26.25 -8.91
C VAL A 155 -13.76 26.07 -7.40
N GLU A 156 -14.57 26.76 -6.58
CA GLU A 156 -14.54 26.63 -5.12
C GLU A 156 -14.80 25.17 -4.68
N LEU A 157 -15.75 24.47 -5.32
CA LEU A 157 -16.00 23.04 -5.08
C LEU A 157 -14.82 22.15 -5.49
N ASN A 158 -14.20 22.41 -6.64
CA ASN A 158 -13.05 21.64 -7.09
C ASN A 158 -11.85 21.82 -6.16
N GLU A 159 -11.58 23.04 -5.70
CA GLU A 159 -10.52 23.31 -4.72
C GLU A 159 -10.75 22.54 -3.41
N GLN A 160 -12.00 22.47 -2.93
CA GLN A 160 -12.34 21.67 -1.76
C GLN A 160 -12.13 20.16 -2.01
N LEU A 161 -12.54 19.65 -3.17
CA LEU A 161 -12.33 18.25 -3.53
C LEU A 161 -10.84 17.91 -3.66
N GLU A 162 -10.01 18.81 -4.18
CA GLU A 162 -8.56 18.63 -4.24
C GLU A 162 -7.96 18.56 -2.84
N GLN A 163 -8.37 19.44 -1.92
CA GLN A 163 -7.95 19.38 -0.51
C GLN A 163 -8.35 18.05 0.15
N ASP A 164 -9.59 17.60 -0.04
CA ASP A 164 -10.06 16.33 0.51
C ASP A 164 -9.30 15.14 -0.09
N CYS A 165 -8.97 15.17 -1.38
CA CYS A 165 -8.13 14.16 -2.03
C CYS A 165 -6.74 14.10 -1.39
N THR A 166 -6.09 15.24 -1.19
CA THR A 166 -4.75 15.28 -0.56
C THR A 166 -4.78 14.74 0.87
N ALA A 167 -5.79 15.10 1.67
CA ALA A 167 -5.94 14.58 3.03
C ALA A 167 -6.16 13.05 3.06
N LEU A 168 -6.95 12.52 2.12
CA LEU A 168 -7.16 11.08 1.99
C LEU A 168 -5.90 10.35 1.53
N GLU A 169 -5.11 10.93 0.62
CA GLU A 169 -3.82 10.39 0.19
C GLU A 169 -2.82 10.31 1.36
N GLU A 170 -2.76 11.35 2.20
CA GLU A 170 -1.93 11.37 3.41
C GLU A 170 -2.38 10.29 4.41
N GLN A 171 -3.68 10.17 4.67
CA GLN A 171 -4.22 9.12 5.55
C GLN A 171 -3.90 7.72 5.02
N LEU A 172 -4.00 7.52 3.70
CA LEU A 172 -3.69 6.26 3.05
C LEU A 172 -2.19 5.94 3.14
N ALA A 173 -1.32 6.94 2.97
CA ALA A 173 0.12 6.78 3.15
C ALA A 173 0.46 6.38 4.59
N LEU A 174 -0.14 7.03 5.59
CA LEU A 174 0.01 6.66 7.00
C LEU A 174 -0.51 5.25 7.29
N ALA A 175 -1.67 4.88 6.75
CA ALA A 175 -2.23 3.55 6.94
C ALA A 175 -1.34 2.45 6.33
N ARG A 176 -0.73 2.71 5.17
CA ARG A 176 0.25 1.80 4.55
C ARG A 176 1.49 1.65 5.42
N LEU A 177 2.05 2.76 5.91
CA LEU A 177 3.21 2.74 6.79
C LEU A 177 2.95 1.91 8.05
N HIS A 178 1.83 2.13 8.75
CA HIS A 178 1.46 1.30 9.89
C HIS A 178 1.24 -0.17 9.51
N GLY A 179 0.68 -0.44 8.33
CA GLY A 179 0.53 -1.79 7.80
C GLY A 179 1.88 -2.50 7.64
N ASP A 180 2.87 -1.81 7.06
CA ASP A 180 4.22 -2.33 6.87
C ASP A 180 4.93 -2.56 8.23
N GLU A 181 4.77 -1.63 9.19
CA GLU A 181 5.29 -1.79 10.55
C GLU A 181 4.68 -3.00 11.27
N HIS A 182 3.36 -3.20 11.15
CA HIS A 182 2.68 -4.36 11.72
C HIS A 182 3.11 -5.67 11.07
N LEU A 183 3.33 -5.69 9.75
CA LEU A 183 3.86 -6.86 9.05
C LEU A 183 5.27 -7.19 9.53
N ALA A 184 6.17 -6.20 9.63
CA ALA A 184 7.51 -6.40 10.16
C ALA A 184 7.51 -6.92 11.61
N ALA A 185 6.63 -6.39 12.46
CA ALA A 185 6.46 -6.88 13.83
C ALA A 185 5.94 -8.33 13.87
N LEU A 186 4.99 -8.68 13.00
CA LEU A 186 4.51 -10.06 12.87
C LEU A 186 5.62 -11.01 12.42
N GLU A 187 6.43 -10.62 11.42
CA GLU A 187 7.57 -11.42 10.97
C GLU A 187 8.57 -11.67 12.10
N LEU A 188 8.93 -10.64 12.86
CA LEU A 188 9.79 -10.78 14.05
C LEU A 188 9.20 -11.74 15.07
N MET A 189 7.94 -11.56 15.45
CA MET A 189 7.26 -12.44 16.41
C MET A 189 7.17 -13.89 15.90
N THR A 190 6.95 -14.11 14.61
CA THR A 190 6.92 -15.46 14.03
C THR A 190 8.29 -16.14 14.09
N ASN A 191 9.36 -15.39 13.81
CA ASN A 191 10.73 -15.90 13.90
C ASN A 191 11.12 -16.19 15.36
N GLU A 192 10.77 -15.30 16.28
CA GLU A 192 10.98 -15.52 17.72
C GLU A 192 10.23 -16.76 18.20
N ASN A 193 8.96 -16.91 17.85
CA ASN A 193 8.18 -18.11 18.19
C ASN A 193 8.80 -19.39 17.61
N ALA A 194 9.29 -19.36 16.37
CA ALA A 194 9.98 -20.50 15.78
C ALA A 194 11.26 -20.85 16.55
N SER A 195 12.04 -19.85 16.98
CA SER A 195 13.23 -20.07 17.80
C SER A 195 12.89 -20.67 19.17
N LEU A 196 11.86 -20.14 19.85
CA LEU A 196 11.40 -20.65 21.14
C LEU A 196 10.85 -22.07 21.05
N LEU A 197 10.17 -22.42 19.95
CA LEU A 197 9.73 -23.79 19.69
C LEU A 197 10.91 -24.73 19.53
N SER A 198 11.94 -24.35 18.75
CA SER A 198 13.17 -25.12 18.62
C SER A 198 13.85 -25.31 19.99
N ASP A 199 13.97 -24.25 20.78
CA ASP A 199 14.55 -24.33 22.12
C ASP A 199 13.75 -25.28 23.02
N LEU A 200 12.42 -25.18 23.03
CA LEU A 200 11.54 -26.10 23.77
C LEU A 200 11.73 -27.56 23.36
N GLU A 201 11.85 -27.84 22.06
CA GLU A 201 12.14 -29.19 21.57
C GLU A 201 13.48 -29.71 22.10
N THR A 202 14.54 -28.87 22.11
CA THR A 202 15.83 -29.27 22.70
C THR A 202 15.74 -29.50 24.21
N TYR A 203 14.98 -28.68 24.95
CA TYR A 203 14.77 -28.88 26.38
C TYR A 203 14.04 -30.19 26.66
N GLN A 204 13.01 -30.53 25.89
CA GLN A 204 12.28 -31.79 26.03
C GLN A 204 13.18 -33.01 25.77
N GLN A 205 14.05 -32.94 24.75
CA GLN A 205 15.03 -34.00 24.48
C GLN A 205 16.07 -34.13 25.60
N ASN A 206 16.53 -33.03 26.15
CA ASN A 206 17.47 -33.06 27.28
C ASN A 206 16.80 -33.61 28.55
N GLU A 207 15.54 -33.25 28.81
CA GLU A 207 14.78 -33.76 29.95
C GLU A 207 14.58 -35.28 29.84
N SER A 208 14.22 -35.79 28.67
CA SER A 208 14.05 -37.23 28.46
C SER A 208 15.36 -37.98 28.71
N LEU A 209 16.48 -37.47 28.17
CA LEU A 209 17.81 -38.05 28.37
C LEU A 209 18.25 -38.03 29.84
N GLN A 210 18.01 -36.92 30.55
CA GLN A 210 18.29 -36.83 31.99
C GLN A 210 17.40 -37.77 32.81
N ASN A 211 16.14 -37.96 32.43
CA ASN A 211 15.24 -38.90 33.08
C ASN A 211 15.69 -40.35 32.85
N GLU A 212 16.14 -40.70 31.65
CA GLU A 212 16.74 -42.01 31.36
C GLU A 212 18.00 -42.25 32.20
N GLN A 213 18.89 -41.26 32.30
CA GLN A 213 20.08 -41.33 33.15
C GLN A 213 19.72 -41.51 34.62
N ARG A 214 18.74 -40.74 35.12
CA ARG A 214 18.23 -40.88 36.50
C ARG A 214 17.71 -42.29 36.74
N GLN A 215 16.89 -42.84 35.84
CA GLN A 215 16.39 -44.21 35.97
C GLN A 215 17.51 -45.24 35.96
N ALA A 216 18.53 -45.08 35.10
CA ALA A 216 19.69 -45.96 35.06
C ALA A 216 20.47 -45.94 36.39
N LEU A 217 20.74 -44.75 36.93
CA LEU A 217 21.39 -44.58 38.23
C LEU A 217 20.55 -45.14 39.38
N THR A 218 19.22 -44.93 39.38
CA THR A 218 18.33 -45.53 40.38
C THR A 218 18.41 -47.05 40.34
N ARG A 219 18.37 -47.66 39.15
CA ARG A 219 18.54 -49.12 39.00
C ARG A 219 19.90 -49.58 39.54
N GLN A 220 20.98 -48.88 39.19
CA GLN A 220 22.32 -49.21 39.69
C GLN A 220 22.40 -49.13 41.22
N ASN A 221 21.84 -48.07 41.82
CA ASN A 221 21.79 -47.92 43.27
C ASN A 221 21.00 -49.03 43.94
N THR A 222 19.84 -49.44 43.39
CA THR A 222 19.08 -50.58 43.94
C THR A 222 19.88 -51.89 43.90
N VAL A 223 20.67 -52.11 42.84
CA VAL A 223 21.57 -53.28 42.76
C VAL A 223 22.67 -53.19 43.83
N LEU A 224 23.28 -52.02 44.01
CA LEU A 224 24.31 -51.84 45.03
C LEU A 224 23.76 -51.97 46.46
N GLU A 225 22.57 -51.44 46.73
CA GLU A 225 21.89 -51.59 48.02
C GLU A 225 21.60 -53.06 48.33
N THR A 226 21.06 -53.82 47.37
CA THR A 226 20.81 -55.26 47.55
C THR A 226 22.10 -56.05 47.75
N GLN A 227 23.19 -55.70 47.05
CA GLN A 227 24.51 -56.31 47.28
C GLN A 227 25.05 -55.99 48.67
N LEU A 228 24.94 -54.74 49.12
CA LEU A 228 25.36 -54.33 50.46
C LEU A 228 24.58 -55.05 51.56
N ASP A 229 23.26 -55.17 51.41
CA ASP A 229 22.43 -55.90 52.36
C ASP A 229 22.78 -57.39 52.39
N ASN A 230 23.03 -58.02 51.24
CA ASN A 230 23.53 -59.39 51.18
C ASN A 230 24.86 -59.53 51.94
N CYS A 231 25.85 -58.67 51.67
CA CYS A 231 27.13 -58.66 52.38
C CYS A 231 26.95 -58.45 53.89
N ARG A 232 26.03 -57.57 54.32
CA ARG A 232 25.70 -57.39 55.74
C ARG A 232 25.13 -58.65 56.35
N THR A 233 24.20 -59.33 55.68
CA THR A 233 23.64 -60.60 56.20
C THR A 233 24.68 -61.71 56.26
N GLU A 234 25.59 -61.79 55.29
CA GLU A 234 26.71 -62.74 55.30
C GLU A 234 27.68 -62.45 56.44
N ALA A 235 28.02 -61.17 56.67
CA ALA A 235 28.86 -60.76 57.79
C ALA A 235 28.24 -61.11 59.14
N VAL A 236 26.92 -60.92 59.31
CA VAL A 236 26.19 -61.33 60.52
C VAL A 236 26.29 -62.85 60.72
N LYS A 237 26.03 -63.65 59.68
CA LYS A 237 26.16 -65.12 59.74
C LYS A 237 27.58 -65.55 60.12
N GLN A 238 28.60 -64.90 59.57
CA GLN A 238 30.00 -65.18 59.92
C GLN A 238 30.32 -64.81 61.36
N CYS A 239 29.83 -63.68 61.87
CA CYS A 239 29.96 -63.30 63.28
C CYS A 239 29.31 -64.32 64.21
N GLU A 240 28.11 -64.81 63.88
CA GLU A 240 27.41 -65.86 64.63
C GLU A 240 28.21 -67.17 64.62
N ALA A 241 28.69 -67.60 63.45
CA ALA A 241 29.53 -68.81 63.31
C ALA A 241 30.84 -68.69 64.10
N ASN A 242 31.50 -67.53 64.05
CA ASN A 242 32.69 -67.25 64.86
C ASN A 242 32.37 -67.27 66.36
N GLY A 243 31.21 -66.76 66.77
CA GLY A 243 30.75 -66.82 68.16
C GLY A 243 30.55 -68.26 68.64
N LEU A 244 29.97 -69.14 67.81
CA LEU A 244 29.86 -70.58 68.10
C LEU A 244 31.23 -71.25 68.21
N LEU A 245 32.13 -70.99 67.25
CA LEU A 245 33.49 -71.52 67.29
C LEU A 245 34.27 -71.05 68.52
N GLN A 246 34.08 -69.80 68.95
CA GLN A 246 34.66 -69.27 70.17
C GLN A 246 34.16 -70.03 71.41
N ALA A 247 32.84 -70.29 71.48
CA ALA A 247 32.25 -71.06 72.56
C ALA A 247 32.76 -72.53 72.59
N ASP A 248 32.87 -73.17 71.41
CA ASP A 248 33.47 -74.50 71.28
C ASP A 248 34.93 -74.51 71.72
N LEU A 249 35.71 -73.49 71.33
CA LEU A 249 37.11 -73.34 71.72
C LEU A 249 37.25 -73.16 73.24
N ASP A 250 36.39 -72.36 73.86
CA ASP A 250 36.36 -72.18 75.32
C ASP A 250 35.95 -73.48 76.03
N LEU A 251 34.99 -74.25 75.49
CA LEU A 251 34.64 -75.57 76.00
C LEU A 251 35.84 -76.53 75.94
N VAL A 252 36.55 -76.59 74.81
CA VAL A 252 37.75 -77.42 74.65
C VAL A 252 38.85 -76.99 75.61
N ARG A 253 39.06 -75.68 75.81
CA ARG A 253 40.00 -75.15 76.82
C ARG A 253 39.63 -75.60 78.23
N GLN A 254 38.34 -75.55 78.60
CA GLN A 254 37.87 -76.05 79.89
C GLN A 254 38.12 -77.55 80.04
N GLN A 255 37.78 -78.36 79.02
CA GLN A 255 38.05 -79.79 79.01
C GLN A 255 39.56 -80.10 79.15
N LEU A 256 40.41 -79.36 78.45
CA LEU A 256 41.86 -79.48 78.55
C LEU A 256 42.36 -79.15 79.96
N THR A 257 41.82 -78.11 80.60
CA THR A 257 42.15 -77.73 81.98
C THR A 257 41.76 -78.83 82.97
N ILE A 258 40.56 -79.42 82.81
CA ILE A 258 40.11 -80.58 83.60
C ILE A 258 41.02 -81.79 83.39
N LEU A 259 41.41 -82.08 82.15
CA LEU A 259 42.32 -83.19 81.84
C LEU A 259 43.72 -82.94 82.40
N SER A 260 44.24 -81.71 82.32
CA SER A 260 45.54 -81.32 82.89
C SER A 260 45.55 -81.49 84.40
N THR A 261 44.53 -81.01 85.11
CA THR A 261 44.41 -81.19 86.58
C THR A 261 44.27 -82.66 86.97
N LYS A 262 43.50 -83.45 86.20
CA LYS A 262 43.44 -84.92 86.38
C LYS A 262 44.81 -85.56 86.15
N TYR A 263 45.53 -85.17 85.10
CA TYR A 263 46.86 -85.67 84.81
C TYR A 263 47.85 -85.33 85.94
N GLU A 264 47.88 -84.08 86.41
CA GLU A 264 48.68 -83.67 87.58
C GLU A 264 48.33 -84.49 88.82
N SER A 265 47.04 -84.73 89.09
CA SER A 265 46.61 -85.58 90.21
C SER A 265 47.07 -87.04 90.05
N ALA A 266 47.08 -87.56 88.82
CA ALA A 266 47.57 -88.90 88.51
C ALA A 266 49.09 -88.98 88.69
N VAL A 267 49.85 -87.98 88.24
CA VAL A 267 51.30 -87.85 88.48
C VAL A 267 51.60 -87.77 89.97
N GLN A 268 50.80 -87.02 90.75
CA GLN A 268 50.93 -86.99 92.20
C GLN A 268 50.63 -88.36 92.83
N ALA A 269 49.58 -89.05 92.39
CA ALA A 269 49.26 -90.39 92.87
C ALA A 269 50.35 -91.42 92.53
N GLU A 270 50.93 -91.33 91.32
CA GLU A 270 52.07 -92.13 90.89
C GLU A 270 53.32 -91.82 91.73
N SER A 271 53.61 -90.55 92.02
CA SER A 271 54.72 -90.18 92.90
C SER A 271 54.54 -90.73 94.32
N LYS A 272 53.30 -90.74 94.83
CA LYS A 272 52.95 -91.31 96.14
C LYS A 272 53.07 -92.84 96.13
N SER A 273 52.62 -93.52 95.09
CA SER A 273 52.76 -94.97 94.97
C SER A 273 54.23 -95.37 94.82
N LEU A 274 55.03 -94.63 94.04
CA LEU A 274 56.49 -94.77 93.97
C LEU A 274 57.15 -94.57 95.34
N ALA A 275 56.76 -93.53 96.08
CA ALA A 275 57.27 -93.29 97.43
C ALA A 275 56.91 -94.46 98.38
N GLN A 276 55.68 -94.97 98.31
CA GLN A 276 55.25 -96.15 99.07
C GLN A 276 56.03 -97.42 98.67
N LEU A 277 56.28 -97.61 97.39
CA LEU A 277 57.05 -98.73 96.85
C LEU A 277 58.51 -98.64 97.32
N ASN A 278 59.10 -97.45 97.33
CA ASN A 278 60.43 -97.20 97.89
C ASN A 278 60.48 -97.46 99.39
N THR A 279 59.45 -97.10 100.17
CA THR A 279 59.38 -97.46 101.60
C THR A 279 59.21 -98.95 101.83
N LEU A 280 58.40 -99.65 101.03
CA LEU A 280 58.28 -101.10 101.09
C LEU A 280 59.57 -101.81 100.67
N ALA A 281 60.29 -101.26 99.68
CA ALA A 281 61.61 -101.76 99.29
C ALA A 281 62.64 -101.55 100.42
N ALA A 282 62.59 -100.42 101.12
CA ALA A 282 63.42 -100.18 102.31
C ALA A 282 63.07 -101.12 103.48
N GLN A 283 61.79 -101.35 103.74
CA GLN A 283 61.33 -102.34 104.74
C GLN A 283 61.70 -103.78 104.36
N LEU A 284 61.70 -104.11 103.07
CA LEU A 284 62.17 -105.40 102.57
C LEU A 284 63.70 -105.54 102.70
N ALA A 285 64.44 -104.45 102.52
CA ALA A 285 65.87 -104.41 102.79
C ALA A 285 66.17 -104.57 104.29
N GLU A 286 65.41 -103.92 105.17
CA GLU A 286 65.49 -104.11 106.63
C GLU A 286 65.06 -105.51 107.08
N SER A 287 64.04 -106.09 106.46
CA SER A 287 63.65 -107.48 106.68
C SER A 287 64.77 -108.44 106.26
N LYS A 288 65.43 -108.19 105.12
CA LYS A 288 66.58 -108.98 104.67
C LYS A 288 67.78 -108.84 105.60
N THR A 289 68.08 -107.66 106.14
CA THR A 289 69.16 -107.51 107.14
C THR A 289 68.80 -108.18 108.46
N LEU A 290 67.54 -108.15 108.87
CA LEU A 290 67.07 -108.83 110.09
C LEU A 290 67.10 -110.36 109.93
N VAL A 291 66.78 -110.88 108.73
CA VAL A 291 66.98 -112.29 108.38
C VAL A 291 68.47 -112.66 108.37
N ALA A 292 69.35 -111.79 107.88
CA ALA A 292 70.80 -112.01 107.93
C ALA A 292 71.32 -112.06 109.39
N VAL A 293 70.87 -111.15 110.26
CA VAL A 293 71.22 -111.13 111.69
C VAL A 293 70.68 -112.36 112.43
N LEU A 294 69.47 -112.83 112.10
CA LEU A 294 68.93 -114.07 112.67
C LEU A 294 69.70 -115.31 112.17
N SER A 295 70.14 -115.32 110.91
CA SER A 295 70.96 -116.41 110.38
C SER A 295 72.35 -116.48 111.02
N GLU A 296 73.00 -115.35 111.33
CA GLU A 296 74.24 -115.31 112.11
C GLU A 296 74.05 -115.80 113.55
N ARG A 297 72.88 -115.52 114.16
CA ARG A 297 72.59 -115.91 115.54
C ARG A 297 72.31 -117.41 115.70
N VAL A 298 71.79 -118.06 114.65
CA VAL A 298 71.66 -119.52 114.58
C VAL A 298 73.04 -120.18 114.47
N ILE A 299 73.95 -119.62 113.66
CA ILE A 299 75.33 -120.13 113.52
C ILE A 299 76.10 -120.01 114.86
N HIS A 300 75.88 -118.94 115.62
CA HIS A 300 76.50 -118.77 116.94
C HIS A 300 75.99 -119.78 117.99
N LEU A 301 74.72 -120.19 117.93
CA LEU A 301 74.15 -121.18 118.85
C LEU A 301 74.56 -122.63 118.51
N GLU A 302 74.81 -122.93 117.24
CA GLU A 302 75.31 -124.26 116.81
C GLU A 302 76.81 -124.46 117.11
N SER A 303 77.60 -123.39 117.23
CA SER A 303 79.05 -123.46 117.51
C SER A 303 79.43 -123.60 118.99
N SER A 304 78.54 -123.28 119.94
CA SER A 304 78.84 -123.30 121.38
C SER A 304 78.54 -124.63 122.10
N LEU A 305 78.13 -125.69 121.39
CA LEU A 305 77.68 -126.96 122.00
C LEU A 305 78.71 -128.12 121.96
N LYS A 306 80.00 -127.88 121.65
CA LYS A 306 80.97 -128.98 121.46
C LYS A 306 82.35 -128.91 122.14
N THR A 307 82.63 -128.02 123.09
CA THR A 307 83.90 -128.07 123.85
C THR A 307 83.76 -127.58 125.30
N HIS A 308 83.62 -128.54 126.23
CA HIS A 308 84.13 -128.59 127.63
C HIS A 308 83.20 -129.49 128.48
N GLU A 309 83.39 -130.82 128.46
CA GLU A 309 84.16 -131.54 129.49
C GLU A 309 85.55 -130.95 129.80
N VAL A 310 85.75 -130.53 131.06
CA VAL A 310 86.84 -130.91 132.00
C VAL A 310 86.62 -130.13 133.32
N VAL A 311 86.27 -130.91 134.36
CA VAL A 311 86.34 -130.72 135.82
C VAL A 311 85.23 -129.88 136.53
N THR A 312 84.42 -130.67 137.27
CA THR A 312 83.43 -130.42 138.34
C THR A 312 82.21 -129.57 138.00
#